data_AF-A0A3N5UAR9-F1
#
_entry.id   AF-A0A3N5UAR9-F1
#
_cell.length_a   1.000
_cell.length_b   1.000
_cell.length_c   1.000
_cell.angle_alpha   90.00
_cell.angle_beta   90.00
_cell.angle_gamma   90.00
#
_symmetry.space_group_name_H-M   'P 1'
#
loop_
_entity.id
_entity.type
_entity.pdbx_description
1 polymer ?
#
loop_
_entity_poly.entity_id
_entity_poly.type
_entity_poly.pdbx_seq_one_letter_code
_entity_poly.pdbx_strand_id
1 'polypeptide(L)'
;RIKKEEINPERFSRYLWTRDIPDPDLLIRTSGECRISNFLLWQIAYTELYVTDTLWPDFDRGELLKAIADYQSRERRFGMTSEQINGQGK
;
A
#
# COMPACT_ATOMS: atom_id res chain seq x y z
N ARG A 1 -22.71 -12.31 20.01
CA ARG A 1 -22.14 -11.08 20.62
C ARG A 1 -20.63 -11.27 20.64
N ILE A 2 -19.84 -10.32 20.16
CA ILE A 2 -18.36 -10.42 20.14
C ILE A 2 -17.85 -10.05 21.54
N LYS A 3 -16.92 -10.84 22.08
CA LYS A 3 -16.25 -10.49 23.35
C LYS A 3 -15.14 -9.49 23.08
N LYS A 4 -14.82 -8.63 24.06
CA LYS A 4 -13.83 -7.55 23.88
C LYS A 4 -12.46 -8.11 23.51
N GLU A 5 -12.10 -9.25 24.08
CA GLU A 5 -10.82 -9.93 23.90
C GLU A 5 -10.66 -10.51 22.49
N GLU A 6 -11.77 -10.65 21.75
CA GLU A 6 -11.76 -11.16 20.39
C GLU A 6 -11.59 -10.04 19.33
N ILE A 7 -11.52 -8.77 19.75
CA ILE A 7 -11.31 -7.63 18.86
C ILE A 7 -9.80 -7.47 18.63
N ASN A 8 -9.36 -7.88 17.45
CA ASN A 8 -7.99 -7.71 16.96
C ASN A 8 -8.00 -7.17 15.51
N PRO A 9 -6.85 -6.73 14.97
CA PRO A 9 -6.77 -6.19 13.61
C PRO A 9 -7.35 -7.13 12.54
N GLU A 10 -7.10 -8.44 12.64
CA GLU A 10 -7.54 -9.45 11.67
C GLU A 10 -9.05 -9.66 11.67
N ARG A 11 -9.69 -9.49 12.82
CA ARG A 11 -11.14 -9.54 12.94
C ARG A 11 -11.77 -8.24 12.54
N PHE A 12 -11.17 -7.11 12.92
CA PHE A 12 -11.65 -5.78 12.55
C PHE A 12 -11.66 -5.59 11.02
N SER A 13 -10.62 -6.07 10.31
CA SER A 13 -10.54 -5.99 8.85
C SER A 13 -11.72 -6.67 8.13
N ARG A 14 -12.33 -7.71 8.74
CA ARG A 14 -13.53 -8.39 8.20
C ARG A 14 -14.79 -7.53 8.18
N TYR A 15 -14.79 -6.40 8.91
CA TYR A 15 -15.88 -5.43 8.93
C TYR A 15 -15.63 -4.24 8.00
N LEU A 16 -14.45 -4.16 7.36
CA LEU A 16 -14.18 -3.16 6.34
C LEU A 16 -14.81 -3.56 5.01
N TRP A 17 -15.12 -2.59 4.17
CA TRP A 17 -15.67 -2.84 2.83
C TRP A 17 -14.74 -3.68 1.95
N THR A 18 -13.43 -3.69 2.23
CA THR A 18 -12.43 -4.42 1.45
C THR A 18 -12.13 -5.82 1.98
N ARG A 19 -12.94 -6.39 2.89
CA ARG A 19 -12.62 -7.66 3.59
C ARG A 19 -12.23 -8.85 2.69
N ASP A 20 -12.72 -8.88 1.45
CA ASP A 20 -12.52 -9.96 0.49
C ASP A 20 -11.53 -9.55 -0.63
N ILE A 21 -10.84 -8.42 -0.46
CA ILE A 21 -9.88 -7.82 -1.39
C ILE A 21 -8.53 -7.74 -0.66
N PRO A 22 -7.42 -8.19 -1.28
CA PRO A 22 -6.10 -8.02 -0.67
C PRO A 22 -5.74 -6.53 -0.53
N ASP A 23 -4.93 -6.23 0.48
CA ASP A 23 -4.35 -4.90 0.64
C ASP A 23 -3.51 -4.54 -0.59
N PRO A 24 -3.52 -3.27 -1.05
CA PRO A 24 -2.80 -2.87 -2.25
C PRO A 24 -1.29 -2.92 -2.01
N ASP A 25 -0.54 -3.40 -3.01
CA ASP A 25 0.92 -3.35 -2.95
C ASP A 25 1.47 -1.96 -3.32
N LEU A 26 0.77 -1.26 -4.20
CA LEU A 26 1.11 0.06 -4.74
C LEU A 26 -0.12 0.96 -4.75
N LEU A 27 0.02 2.17 -4.19
CA LEU A 27 -0.96 3.26 -4.30
C LEU A 27 -0.37 4.39 -5.13
N ILE A 28 -1.02 4.71 -6.24
CA ILE A 28 -0.64 5.77 -7.17
C ILE A 28 -1.49 7.00 -6.89
N ARG A 29 -0.84 8.15 -6.70
CA ARG A 29 -1.50 9.44 -6.54
C ARG A 29 -1.00 10.42 -7.60
N THR A 30 -1.92 10.84 -8.46
CA THR A 30 -1.67 11.85 -9.51
C THR A 30 -1.73 13.27 -8.96
N SER A 31 -1.43 14.24 -9.82
CA SER A 31 -1.53 15.69 -9.59
C SER A 31 -0.59 16.28 -8.50
N GLY A 32 0.52 15.61 -8.20
CA GLY A 32 1.62 16.16 -7.37
C GLY A 32 1.33 16.27 -5.86
N GLU A 33 0.12 15.97 -5.42
CA GLU A 33 -0.29 16.14 -4.04
C GLU A 33 0.28 15.05 -3.13
N CYS A 34 1.28 15.38 -2.29
CA CYS A 34 1.86 14.43 -1.33
C CYS A 34 1.01 14.28 -0.05
N ARG A 35 -0.16 13.66 -0.19
CA ARG A 35 -1.06 13.31 0.93
C ARG A 35 -1.86 12.06 0.58
N ILE A 36 -2.54 11.46 1.55
CA ILE A 36 -3.43 10.31 1.30
C ILE A 36 -4.89 10.73 1.15
N SER A 37 -5.29 11.84 1.78
CA SER A 37 -6.67 12.35 1.75
C SER A 37 -7.71 11.33 2.26
N ASN A 38 -7.41 10.63 3.36
CA ASN A 38 -8.32 9.69 4.03
C ASN A 38 -8.78 8.52 3.13
N PHE A 39 -7.92 8.07 2.22
CA PHE A 39 -8.19 6.95 1.33
C PHE A 39 -7.47 5.68 1.79
N LEU A 40 -8.23 4.61 2.04
CA LEU A 40 -7.75 3.26 2.37
C LEU A 40 -6.73 3.18 3.53
N LEU A 41 -6.86 4.05 4.54
CA LEU A 41 -5.86 4.20 5.63
C LEU A 41 -5.46 2.89 6.30
N TRP A 42 -6.41 1.97 6.48
CA TRP A 42 -6.14 0.67 7.10
C TRP A 42 -5.36 -0.25 6.16
N GLN A 43 -5.78 -0.32 4.90
CA GLN A 43 -5.22 -1.22 3.90
C GLN A 43 -3.82 -0.77 3.47
N ILE A 44 -3.53 0.53 3.52
CA ILE A 44 -2.27 1.07 2.98
C ILE A 44 -1.09 1.10 3.95
N ALA A 45 -1.20 0.44 5.10
CA ALA A 45 -0.21 0.52 6.18
C ALA A 45 1.22 0.12 5.74
N TYR A 46 1.34 -0.77 4.75
CA TYR A 46 2.62 -1.25 4.18
C TYR A 46 2.64 -1.19 2.64
N THR A 47 1.80 -0.33 2.07
CA THR A 47 1.69 -0.10 0.63
C THR A 47 2.74 0.90 0.17
N GLU A 48 3.38 0.64 -0.96
CA GLU A 48 4.28 1.62 -1.57
C GLU A 48 3.49 2.78 -2.15
N LEU A 49 3.96 4.00 -1.90
CA LEU A 49 3.33 5.22 -2.40
C LEU A 49 4.12 5.76 -3.60
N TYR A 50 3.42 5.94 -4.72
CA TYR A 50 3.94 6.60 -5.91
C TYR A 50 3.13 7.86 -6.17
N VAL A 51 3.78 9.02 -6.07
CA VAL A 51 3.17 10.32 -6.37
C VAL A 51 3.75 10.84 -7.67
N THR A 52 2.89 11.30 -8.58
CA THR A 52 3.29 11.91 -9.86
C THR A 52 2.59 13.23 -10.08
N ASP A 53 3.28 14.18 -10.71
CA ASP A 53 2.74 15.47 -11.14
C ASP A 53 1.75 15.33 -12.31
N THR A 54 1.77 14.20 -13.02
CA THR A 54 0.82 13.90 -14.10
C THR A 54 -0.62 14.02 -13.58
N LEU A 55 -1.45 14.79 -14.26
CA LEU A 55 -2.86 14.95 -13.91
C LEU A 55 -3.65 13.70 -14.28
N TRP A 56 -4.73 13.40 -13.54
CA TRP A 56 -5.53 12.19 -13.77
C TRP A 56 -6.02 12.01 -15.22
N PRO A 57 -6.52 13.05 -15.93
CA PRO A 57 -6.92 12.92 -17.33
C PRO A 57 -5.77 12.57 -18.29
N ASP A 58 -4.54 12.88 -17.91
CA ASP A 58 -3.33 12.66 -18.71
C ASP A 58 -2.59 11.37 -18.29
N PHE A 59 -3.06 10.67 -17.25
CA PHE A 59 -2.44 9.44 -16.75
C PHE A 59 -2.78 8.25 -17.65
N ASP A 60 -1.86 7.90 -18.53
CA ASP A 60 -2.03 6.86 -19.53
C ASP A 60 -1.35 5.52 -19.16
N ARG A 61 -1.31 4.58 -20.12
CA ARG A 61 -0.64 3.28 -19.96
C ARG A 61 0.87 3.43 -19.68
N GLY A 62 1.52 4.40 -20.33
CA GLY A 62 2.95 4.64 -20.14
C GLY A 62 3.25 5.11 -18.72
N GLU A 63 2.41 5.98 -18.17
CA GLU A 63 2.51 6.44 -16.79
C GLU A 63 2.28 5.31 -15.77
N LEU A 64 1.31 4.43 -16.03
CA LEU A 64 1.11 3.23 -15.20
C LEU A 64 2.34 2.32 -15.20
N LEU A 65 2.96 2.09 -16.36
CA LEU A 65 4.16 1.26 -16.46
C LEU A 65 5.35 1.88 -15.71
N LYS A 66 5.50 3.21 -15.73
CA LYS A 66 6.51 3.92 -14.93
C LYS A 66 6.28 3.70 -13.43
N ALA A 67 5.05 3.82 -12.96
CA ALA A 67 4.71 3.59 -11.56
C ALA A 67 5.00 2.15 -11.13
N ILE A 68 4.71 1.16 -11.98
CA ILE A 68 5.02 -0.26 -11.73
C ILE A 68 6.53 -0.49 -11.69
N ALA A 69 7.29 0.08 -12.64
CA ALA A 69 8.74 -0.05 -12.68
C ALA A 69 9.40 0.57 -11.42
N ASP A 70 8.91 1.72 -10.96
CA ASP A 70 9.34 2.33 -9.70
C ASP A 70 9.07 1.39 -8.53
N TYR A 71 7.84 0.87 -8.40
CA TYR A 71 7.49 -0.11 -7.36
C TYR A 71 8.41 -1.32 -7.34
N GLN A 72 8.72 -1.91 -8.51
CA GLN A 72 9.60 -3.08 -8.61
C GLN A 72 11.04 -2.81 -8.18
N SER A 73 11.48 -1.56 -8.17
CA SER A 73 12.82 -1.17 -7.73
C SER A 73 12.96 -1.04 -6.20
N ARG A 74 11.84 -1.03 -5.46
CA ARG A 74 11.82 -0.78 -4.02
C ARG A 74 11.98 -2.07 -3.21
N GLU A 75 12.68 -1.94 -2.08
CA GLU A 75 12.83 -3.02 -1.09
C GLU A 75 11.74 -2.89 -0.03
N ARG A 76 10.74 -3.77 -0.06
CA ARG A 76 9.66 -3.79 0.94
C ARG A 76 10.14 -4.44 2.23
N ARG A 77 10.24 -3.63 3.29
CA ARG A 77 10.85 -4.06 4.55
C ARG A 77 9.90 -4.50 5.64
N PHE A 78 8.62 -4.15 5.55
CA PHE A 78 7.60 -4.51 6.56
C PHE A 78 8.03 -4.25 8.03
N GLY A 79 8.80 -3.18 8.27
CA GLY A 79 9.34 -2.83 9.59
C GLY A 79 10.70 -3.45 9.96
N MET A 80 11.34 -4.17 9.03
CA MET A 80 12.68 -4.75 9.19
C MET A 80 13.77 -3.83 8.61
N THR A 81 15.04 -4.08 8.95
CA THR A 81 16.19 -3.46 8.27
C THR A 81 16.59 -4.28 7.03
N SER A 82 17.28 -3.66 6.06
CA SER A 82 17.78 -4.38 4.86
C SER A 82 18.69 -5.56 5.22
N GLU A 83 19.47 -5.45 6.30
CA GLU A 83 20.31 -6.55 6.77
C GLU A 83 19.47 -7.74 7.29
N GLN A 84 18.35 -7.47 7.96
CA GLN A 84 17.44 -8.51 8.45
C GLN A 84 16.71 -9.25 7.33
N ILE A 85 16.43 -8.57 6.21
CA ILE A 85 15.82 -9.16 5.01
C ILE A 85 16.82 -10.07 4.29
N ASN A 86 18.05 -9.60 4.12
CA ASN A 86 19.10 -10.36 3.43
C ASN A 86 19.69 -11.51 4.29
N GLY A 87 19.56 -11.43 5.62
CA GLY A 87 20.08 -12.42 6.56
C GLY A 87 19.25 -13.71 6.70
N GLN A 88 18.02 -13.76 6.18
CA GLN A 88 17.16 -14.96 6.23
C GLN A 88 17.47 -16.00 5.13
N GLY A 89 18.49 -15.74 4.30
CA GLY A 89 18.92 -16.62 3.20
C GLY A 89 20.16 -17.47 3.46
N LYS A 90 20.52 -17.78 4.71
CA LYS A 90 21.59 -18.73 5.06
C LYS A 90 21.09 -19.90 5.88
#